data_AF-A0A960QH28-F1
#
_entry.id   AF-A0A960QH28-F1
#
_cell.length_a   1.000
_cell.length_b   1.000
_cell.length_c   1.000
_cell.angle_alpha   90.00
_cell.angle_beta   90.00
_cell.angle_gamma   90.00
#
_symmetry.space_group_name_H-M   'P 1'
#
loop_
_entity.id
_entity.type
_entity.pdbx_description
1 polymer ?
#
loop_
_entity_poly.entity_id
_entity_poly.type
_entity_poly.pdbx_seq_one_letter_code
_entity_poly.pdbx_strand_id
1 'polypeptide(L)'
;MTDNHHVVEISVPQQKMAVYRDGVRISEFPVSTSKFGLSDQPGSNHTPLGAFRIEEKIGDGARPGAVFKDRRPTGEVVAPNSPGRDPIVSRILWLKGTEAQNANAYGRYIYIHGTPEERTIGTPASYGCVRMRSRDVINLYETVGRGARVYIVNLPLQGPPMPPVGGAG
;
A
#
# COMPACT_ATOMS: atom_id res chain seq x y z
N MET A 1 12.95 -15.58 -0.74
CA MET A 1 13.67 -14.76 -1.73
C MET A 1 13.08 -13.36 -1.70
N THR A 2 13.92 -12.34 -1.79
CA THR A 2 13.51 -10.93 -1.81
C THR A 2 13.06 -10.57 -3.23
N ASP A 3 11.92 -9.91 -3.36
CA ASP A 3 11.44 -9.40 -4.64
C ASP A 3 12.18 -8.12 -5.01
N ASN A 4 13.01 -8.21 -6.04
CA ASN A 4 13.76 -7.09 -6.60
C ASN A 4 13.26 -6.67 -8.00
N HIS A 5 12.30 -7.40 -8.56
CA HIS A 5 11.77 -7.19 -9.91
C HIS A 5 10.61 -6.20 -9.89
N HIS A 6 9.81 -6.22 -8.83
CA HIS A 6 8.64 -5.36 -8.75
C HIS A 6 8.92 -4.03 -8.05
N VAL A 7 8.30 -2.99 -8.59
CA VAL A 7 8.23 -1.66 -8.00
C VAL A 7 6.79 -1.19 -8.01
N VAL A 8 6.37 -0.58 -6.90
CA VAL A 8 5.06 0.04 -6.74
C VAL A 8 5.25 1.54 -6.62
N GLU A 9 4.51 2.33 -7.40
CA GLU A 9 4.49 3.79 -7.31
C GLU A 9 3.07 4.21 -6.92
N ILE A 10 2.94 5.02 -5.87
CA ILE A 10 1.66 5.52 -5.36
C ILE A 10 1.67 7.04 -5.48
N SER A 11 0.78 7.55 -6.32
CA SER A 11 0.54 8.98 -6.47
C SER A 11 -0.54 9.41 -5.48
N VAL A 12 -0.16 10.24 -4.51
CA VAL A 12 -1.10 10.92 -3.61
C VAL A 12 -2.04 11.84 -4.38
N PRO A 13 -1.61 12.79 -5.25
CA PRO A 13 -2.54 13.71 -5.88
C PRO A 13 -3.54 13.01 -6.82
N GLN A 14 -3.16 11.89 -7.43
CA GLN A 14 -4.05 11.14 -8.31
C GLN A 14 -4.85 10.05 -7.59
N GLN A 15 -4.52 9.72 -6.33
CA GLN A 15 -5.09 8.58 -5.60
C GLN A 15 -5.03 7.28 -6.43
N LYS A 16 -3.84 7.03 -7.01
CA LYS A 16 -3.57 5.88 -7.89
C LYS A 16 -2.27 5.19 -7.51
N MET A 17 -2.20 3.92 -7.86
CA MET A 17 -1.02 3.08 -7.74
C MET A 17 -0.71 2.46 -9.09
N ALA A 18 0.56 2.47 -9.49
CA ALA A 18 1.07 1.69 -10.61
C ALA A 18 2.05 0.63 -10.12
N VAL A 19 2.02 -0.54 -10.76
CA VAL A 19 2.95 -1.65 -10.52
C VAL A 19 3.80 -1.85 -11.76
N TYR A 20 5.10 -1.98 -11.55
CA TYR A 20 6.09 -2.19 -12.58
C TYR A 20 6.83 -3.50 -12.31
N ARG A 21 7.19 -4.21 -13.38
CA ARG A 21 8.10 -5.35 -13.35
C ARG A 21 9.24 -5.05 -14.30
N ASP A 22 10.46 -5.03 -13.78
CA ASP A 22 11.67 -4.75 -14.56
C ASP A 22 11.55 -3.45 -15.38
N GLY A 23 10.94 -2.42 -14.77
CA GLY A 23 10.71 -1.10 -15.38
C GLY A 23 9.47 -0.98 -16.26
N VAL A 24 8.83 -2.09 -16.63
CA VAL A 24 7.61 -2.08 -17.46
C VAL A 24 6.37 -2.00 -16.58
N ARG A 25 5.47 -1.05 -16.82
CA ARG A 25 4.19 -0.96 -16.12
C ARG A 25 3.31 -2.15 -16.49
N ILE A 26 2.87 -2.91 -15.50
CA ILE A 26 2.02 -4.10 -15.69
C ILE A 26 0.58 -3.92 -15.18
N SER A 27 0.37 -3.03 -14.19
CA SER A 27 -0.95 -2.79 -13.59
C SER A 27 -1.09 -1.35 -13.10
N GLU A 28 -2.34 -0.87 -13.03
CA GLU A 28 -2.71 0.37 -12.34
C GLU A 28 -3.99 0.14 -11.53
N PHE A 29 -4.05 0.71 -10.32
CA PHE A 29 -5.18 0.58 -9.39
C PHE A 29 -5.59 1.94 -8.82
N PRO A 30 -6.88 2.20 -8.61
CA PRO A 30 -7.30 3.29 -7.74
C PRO A 30 -7.00 2.93 -6.28
N VAL A 31 -6.55 3.91 -5.50
CA VAL A 31 -6.24 3.74 -4.07
C VAL A 31 -6.80 4.90 -3.26
N SER A 32 -6.71 4.81 -1.93
CA SER A 32 -7.00 5.94 -1.04
C SER A 32 -5.93 6.10 0.03
N THR A 33 -5.26 7.25 0.05
CA THR A 33 -4.30 7.64 1.09
C THR A 33 -4.99 8.42 2.20
N SER A 34 -4.22 8.97 3.13
CA SER A 34 -4.76 9.72 4.27
C SER A 34 -5.51 10.97 3.85
N LYS A 35 -6.65 11.20 4.50
CA LYS A 35 -7.38 12.48 4.42
C LYS A 35 -6.78 13.59 5.28
N PHE A 36 -5.83 13.26 6.16
CA PHE A 36 -5.24 14.21 7.12
C PHE A 36 -3.98 14.91 6.58
N GLY A 37 -3.40 14.39 5.49
CA GLY A 37 -2.23 14.98 4.85
C GLY A 37 -1.02 14.04 4.83
N LEU A 38 0.16 14.63 4.73
CA LEU A 38 1.43 13.95 4.49
C LEU A 38 2.42 14.24 5.61
N SER A 39 2.98 13.20 6.23
CA SER A 39 3.97 13.27 7.32
C SER A 39 4.30 11.86 7.81
N ASP A 40 5.51 11.69 8.35
CA ASP A 40 5.85 10.49 9.12
C ASP A 40 5.78 10.64 10.64
N GLN A 41 5.23 11.74 11.13
CA GLN A 41 5.13 11.98 12.57
C GLN A 41 4.21 10.95 13.25
N PRO A 42 4.65 10.31 14.36
CA PRO A 42 3.81 9.45 15.17
C PRO A 42 2.51 10.14 15.59
N GLY A 43 1.38 9.42 15.56
CA GLY A 43 0.07 9.95 15.93
C GLY A 43 -0.58 10.92 14.92
N SER A 44 0.09 11.28 13.82
CA SER A 44 -0.45 12.27 12.86
C SER A 44 -1.63 11.77 12.01
N ASN A 45 -1.82 10.45 11.88
CA ASN A 45 -2.68 9.84 10.86
C ASN A 45 -2.33 10.22 9.40
N HIS A 46 -1.20 10.88 9.14
CA HIS A 46 -0.78 11.26 7.79
C HIS A 46 -0.15 10.07 7.05
N THR A 47 -0.21 10.08 5.72
CA THR A 47 0.55 9.14 4.89
C THR A 47 1.99 9.64 4.71
N PRO A 48 3.02 8.86 5.07
CA PRO A 48 4.40 9.28 4.84
C PRO A 48 4.76 9.20 3.35
N LEU A 49 5.61 10.11 2.89
CA LEU A 49 6.20 10.08 1.54
C LEU A 49 7.53 9.32 1.51
N GLY A 50 8.03 9.06 0.32
CA GLY A 50 9.38 8.56 0.08
C GLY A 50 9.43 7.10 -0.36
N ALA A 51 10.60 6.49 -0.20
CA ALA A 51 10.89 5.11 -0.52
C ALA A 51 10.65 4.18 0.67
N PHE A 52 10.03 3.06 0.38
CA PHE A 52 9.69 1.99 1.31
C PHE A 52 10.00 0.65 0.66
N ARG A 53 9.94 -0.40 1.48
CA ARG A 53 9.89 -1.79 1.02
C ARG A 53 8.72 -2.52 1.68
N ILE A 54 8.20 -3.55 1.00
CA ILE A 54 7.25 -4.48 1.61
C ILE A 54 8.02 -5.40 2.56
N GLU A 55 7.89 -5.15 3.86
CA GLU A 55 8.56 -5.91 4.91
C GLU A 55 7.83 -7.23 5.18
N GLU A 56 6.50 -7.17 5.28
CA GLU A 56 5.65 -8.31 5.59
C GLU A 56 4.41 -8.36 4.71
N LYS A 57 3.88 -9.56 4.54
CA LYS A 57 2.69 -9.86 3.75
C LYS A 57 1.79 -10.76 4.59
N ILE A 58 0.54 -10.34 4.83
CA ILE A 58 -0.40 -11.04 5.71
C ILE A 58 -1.72 -11.25 4.97
N GLY A 59 -2.32 -12.44 5.16
CA GLY A 59 -3.59 -12.83 4.56
C GLY A 59 -3.47 -13.77 3.37
N ASP A 60 -2.37 -14.52 3.25
CA ASP A 60 -2.21 -15.56 2.23
C ASP A 60 -3.39 -16.55 2.26
N GLY A 61 -3.95 -16.85 1.09
CA GLY A 61 -5.14 -17.70 0.95
C GLY A 61 -6.42 -17.19 1.60
N ALA A 62 -6.44 -16.01 2.25
CA ALA A 62 -7.63 -15.50 2.92
C ALA A 62 -8.73 -15.15 1.91
N ARG A 63 -10.00 -15.35 2.30
CA ARG A 63 -11.16 -15.00 1.48
C ARG A 63 -11.22 -13.48 1.21
N PRO A 64 -11.71 -13.03 0.05
CA PRO A 64 -12.07 -11.62 -0.14
C PRO A 64 -13.01 -11.15 0.98
N GLY A 65 -12.72 -10.00 1.57
CA GLY A 65 -13.47 -9.44 2.70
C GLY A 65 -13.10 -10.03 4.07
N ALA A 66 -12.19 -11.01 4.16
CA ALA A 66 -11.77 -11.59 5.44
C ALA A 66 -11.17 -10.52 6.35
N VAL A 67 -11.67 -10.42 7.58
CA VAL A 67 -11.32 -9.36 8.54
C VAL A 67 -10.05 -9.70 9.31
N PHE A 68 -9.19 -8.70 9.48
CA PHE A 68 -8.00 -8.76 10.30
C PHE A 68 -8.08 -7.77 11.47
N LYS A 69 -7.75 -8.25 12.67
CA LYS A 69 -7.54 -7.43 13.87
C LYS A 69 -6.17 -7.73 14.43
N ASP A 70 -5.37 -6.70 14.72
CA ASP A 70 -3.98 -6.85 15.18
C ASP A 70 -3.17 -7.79 14.26
N ARG A 71 -3.43 -7.67 12.95
CA ARG A 71 -2.91 -8.49 11.85
C ARG A 71 -3.17 -9.99 11.96
N ARG A 72 -4.18 -10.40 12.72
CA ARG A 72 -4.65 -11.79 12.83
C ARG A 72 -6.05 -11.93 12.23
N PRO A 73 -6.33 -13.03 11.50
CA PRO A 73 -7.66 -13.27 10.96
C PRO A 73 -8.67 -13.45 12.10
N THR A 74 -9.86 -12.87 11.96
CA THR A 74 -10.92 -13.00 12.98
C THR A 74 -11.93 -14.11 12.66
N GLY A 75 -11.92 -14.62 11.43
CA GLY A 75 -12.93 -15.54 10.89
C GLY A 75 -14.12 -14.84 10.21
N GLU A 76 -14.34 -13.55 10.51
CA GLU A 76 -15.37 -12.72 9.89
C GLU A 76 -15.02 -12.40 8.42
N VAL A 77 -16.05 -12.28 7.58
CA VAL A 77 -15.95 -11.78 6.21
C VAL A 77 -16.98 -10.68 6.01
N VAL A 78 -16.52 -9.52 5.55
CA VAL A 78 -17.35 -8.34 5.31
C VAL A 78 -17.42 -8.06 3.81
N ALA A 79 -18.63 -7.93 3.29
CA ALA A 79 -18.84 -7.54 1.90
C ALA A 79 -18.51 -6.05 1.68
N PRO A 80 -18.12 -5.65 0.46
CA PRO A 80 -17.91 -4.25 0.13
C PRO A 80 -19.14 -3.40 0.45
N ASN A 81 -18.90 -2.26 1.11
CA ASN A 81 -19.85 -1.24 1.51
C ASN A 81 -20.97 -1.73 2.44
N SER A 82 -20.74 -2.85 3.14
CA SER A 82 -21.60 -3.24 4.25
C SER A 82 -21.62 -2.16 5.33
N PRO A 83 -22.80 -1.83 5.89
CA PRO A 83 -22.89 -0.85 6.97
C PRO A 83 -22.17 -1.35 8.21
N GLY A 84 -21.50 -0.44 8.92
CA GLY A 84 -20.87 -0.74 10.21
C GLY A 84 -19.45 -0.22 10.31
N ARG A 85 -18.56 -1.07 10.84
CA ARG A 85 -17.16 -0.72 11.07
C ARG A 85 -16.35 -0.75 9.77
N ASP A 86 -15.17 -0.16 9.83
CA ASP A 86 -14.18 -0.14 8.75
C ASP A 86 -12.93 -0.98 9.11
N PRO A 87 -13.05 -2.32 9.19
CA PRO A 87 -11.91 -3.18 9.44
C PRO A 87 -10.95 -3.23 8.25
N ILE A 88 -9.70 -3.61 8.53
CA ILE A 88 -8.78 -4.06 7.50
C ILE A 88 -9.24 -5.43 6.98
N VAL A 89 -9.32 -5.60 5.67
CA VAL A 89 -9.80 -6.84 5.04
C VAL A 89 -8.86 -7.37 3.96
N SER A 90 -9.07 -8.64 3.60
CA SER A 90 -8.49 -9.34 2.44
C SER A 90 -6.99 -9.58 2.52
N ARG A 91 -6.17 -8.54 2.46
CA ARG A 91 -4.69 -8.61 2.46
C ARG A 91 -4.09 -7.40 3.16
N ILE A 92 -2.89 -7.58 3.70
CA ILE A 92 -2.06 -6.53 4.27
C ILE A 92 -0.64 -6.68 3.72
N LEU A 93 -0.09 -5.59 3.17
CA LEU A 93 1.33 -5.46 2.86
C LEU A 93 1.90 -4.38 3.78
N TRP A 94 2.81 -4.76 4.67
CA TRP A 94 3.38 -3.86 5.67
C TRP A 94 4.61 -3.16 5.14
N LEU A 95 4.56 -1.83 5.14
CA LEU A 95 5.64 -1.00 4.62
C LEU A 95 6.65 -0.66 5.70
N LYS A 96 7.93 -0.79 5.35
CA LYS A 96 9.05 -0.25 6.12
C LYS A 96 9.70 0.88 5.32
N GLY A 97 9.81 2.05 5.93
CA GLY A 97 10.53 3.18 5.35
C GLY A 97 12.01 2.87 5.18
N THR A 98 12.59 3.31 4.07
CA THR A 98 14.01 3.13 3.75
C THR A 98 14.78 4.45 3.74
N GLU A 99 14.15 5.53 4.18
CA GLU A 99 14.73 6.88 4.22
C GLU A 99 14.49 7.51 5.61
N ALA A 100 15.32 8.48 5.99
CA ALA A 100 15.25 9.07 7.33
C ALA A 100 13.87 9.73 7.61
N GLN A 101 13.28 10.37 6.60
CA GLN A 101 11.99 11.04 6.72
C GLN A 101 10.79 10.10 6.88
N ASN A 102 10.95 8.79 6.66
CA ASN A 102 9.87 7.81 6.79
C ASN A 102 10.21 6.64 7.72
N ALA A 103 11.19 6.84 8.61
CA ALA A 103 11.70 5.84 9.53
C ALA A 103 10.66 5.27 10.51
N ASN A 104 9.62 6.03 10.87
CA ASN A 104 8.57 5.60 11.79
C ASN A 104 7.48 4.78 11.10
N ALA A 105 7.42 4.73 9.77
CA ALA A 105 6.31 4.13 9.03
C ALA A 105 6.01 2.69 9.43
N TYR A 106 7.04 1.88 9.72
CA TYR A 106 6.86 0.52 10.18
C TYR A 106 6.17 0.46 11.55
N GLY A 107 6.70 1.20 12.53
CA GLY A 107 6.13 1.29 13.89
C GLY A 107 4.76 1.97 13.93
N ARG A 108 4.45 2.80 12.93
CA ARG A 108 3.14 3.43 12.71
C ARG A 108 2.14 2.54 11.97
N TYR A 109 2.50 1.30 11.66
CA TYR A 109 1.61 0.34 11.00
C TYR A 109 1.11 0.82 9.64
N ILE A 110 1.98 1.46 8.85
CA ILE A 110 1.61 1.90 7.50
C ILE A 110 1.51 0.69 6.57
N TYR A 111 0.30 0.45 6.06
CA TYR A 111 -0.02 -0.70 5.22
C TYR A 111 -0.51 -0.27 3.84
N ILE A 112 -0.34 -1.16 2.87
CA ILE A 112 -1.26 -1.28 1.75
C ILE A 112 -2.25 -2.39 2.11
N HIS A 113 -3.55 -2.11 2.11
CA HIS A 113 -4.54 -3.08 2.57
C HIS A 113 -5.91 -2.96 1.90
N GLY A 114 -6.70 -4.03 1.99
CA GLY A 114 -8.09 -4.03 1.56
C GLY A 114 -9.00 -3.29 2.55
N THR A 115 -10.07 -2.69 2.05
CA THR A 115 -11.12 -2.06 2.86
C THR A 115 -12.51 -2.49 2.40
N PRO A 116 -13.50 -2.58 3.31
CA PRO A 116 -14.90 -2.70 2.90
C PRO A 116 -15.47 -1.39 2.37
N GLU A 117 -14.97 -0.19 2.72
CA GLU A 117 -15.50 1.10 2.21
C GLU A 117 -15.03 1.42 0.77
N GLU A 118 -15.26 0.49 -0.16
CA GLU A 118 -14.79 0.59 -1.54
C GLU A 118 -15.36 1.80 -2.29
N ARG A 119 -16.50 2.35 -1.86
CA ARG A 119 -17.09 3.59 -2.39
C ARG A 119 -16.21 4.83 -2.20
N THR A 120 -15.25 4.79 -1.27
CA THR A 120 -14.33 5.90 -0.99
C THR A 120 -13.02 5.82 -1.79
N ILE A 121 -12.76 4.67 -2.42
CA ILE A 121 -11.55 4.42 -3.20
C ILE A 121 -11.45 5.40 -4.37
N GLY A 122 -10.29 6.04 -4.49
CA GLY A 122 -10.04 7.13 -5.45
C GLY A 122 -10.11 8.53 -4.82
N THR A 123 -10.40 8.62 -3.52
CA THR A 123 -10.37 9.89 -2.75
C THR A 123 -9.58 9.73 -1.45
N PRO A 124 -8.94 10.78 -0.89
CA PRO A 124 -8.29 10.69 0.41
C PRO A 124 -9.29 10.28 1.51
N ALA A 125 -9.08 9.11 2.12
CA ALA A 125 -10.07 8.50 3.02
C ALA A 125 -9.47 7.67 4.18
N SER A 126 -8.15 7.47 4.22
CA SER A 126 -7.49 6.67 5.25
C SER A 126 -7.02 7.50 6.45
N TYR A 127 -6.45 6.81 7.44
CA TYR A 127 -5.78 7.37 8.62
C TYR A 127 -4.25 7.15 8.57
N GLY A 128 -3.69 7.11 7.36
CA GLY A 128 -2.24 7.00 7.12
C GLY A 128 -1.87 5.90 6.14
N CYS A 129 -2.62 4.80 6.14
CA CYS A 129 -2.43 3.67 5.23
C CYS A 129 -2.86 3.98 3.78
N VAL A 130 -2.62 3.02 2.89
CA VAL A 130 -3.06 3.02 1.50
C VAL A 130 -4.15 1.97 1.34
N ARG A 131 -5.39 2.40 1.13
CA ARG A 131 -6.55 1.53 1.01
C ARG A 131 -6.75 1.13 -0.45
N MET A 132 -7.19 -0.10 -0.65
CA MET A 132 -7.52 -0.68 -1.95
C MET A 132 -8.83 -1.47 -1.86
N ARG A 133 -9.48 -1.68 -3.00
CA ARG A 133 -10.58 -2.64 -3.10
C ARG A 133 -10.08 -4.05 -2.81
N SER A 134 -10.94 -4.92 -2.30
CA SER A 134 -10.58 -6.29 -1.93
C SER A 134 -10.01 -7.07 -3.11
N ARG A 135 -10.61 -6.97 -4.30
CA ARG A 135 -10.10 -7.64 -5.50
C ARG A 135 -8.70 -7.12 -5.89
N ASP A 136 -8.48 -5.81 -5.76
CA ASP A 136 -7.28 -5.14 -6.27
C ASP A 136 -6.10 -5.41 -5.34
N VAL A 137 -6.31 -5.39 -4.01
CA VAL A 137 -5.25 -5.74 -3.05
C VAL A 137 -4.88 -7.22 -3.12
N ILE A 138 -5.83 -8.11 -3.43
CA ILE A 138 -5.54 -9.53 -3.65
C ILE A 138 -4.66 -9.68 -4.87
N ASN A 139 -5.00 -9.03 -5.98
CA ASN A 139 -4.17 -9.05 -7.19
C ASN A 139 -2.75 -8.51 -6.92
N LEU A 140 -2.63 -7.36 -6.24
CA LEU A 140 -1.34 -6.81 -5.84
C LEU A 140 -0.56 -7.81 -4.98
N TYR A 141 -1.20 -8.41 -3.98
CA TYR A 141 -0.56 -9.36 -3.08
C TYR A 141 -0.01 -10.57 -3.82
N GLU A 142 -0.72 -11.13 -4.79
CA GLU A 142 -0.20 -12.26 -5.58
C GLU A 142 0.91 -11.82 -6.55
N THR A 143 0.91 -10.56 -6.97
CA THR A 143 1.88 -10.02 -7.93
C THR A 143 3.23 -9.70 -7.29
N VAL A 144 3.23 -9.03 -6.13
CA VAL A 144 4.46 -8.51 -5.50
C VAL A 144 4.89 -9.36 -4.30
N GLY A 145 6.20 -9.56 -4.14
CA GLY A 145 6.80 -10.28 -3.03
C GLY A 145 7.29 -9.37 -1.91
N ARG A 146 7.74 -9.99 -0.81
CA ARG A 146 8.47 -9.28 0.26
C ARG A 146 9.77 -8.73 -0.33
N GLY A 147 10.09 -7.47 -0.04
CA GLY A 147 11.26 -6.77 -0.59
C GLY A 147 10.95 -5.81 -1.73
N ALA A 148 9.81 -5.96 -2.41
CA ALA A 148 9.43 -5.07 -3.50
C ALA A 148 9.45 -3.62 -3.04
N ARG A 149 10.03 -2.75 -3.89
CA ARG A 149 10.18 -1.32 -3.59
C ARG A 149 8.83 -0.62 -3.76
N VAL A 150 8.53 0.30 -2.85
CA VAL A 150 7.32 1.10 -2.90
C VAL A 150 7.72 2.57 -2.79
N TYR A 151 7.21 3.41 -3.69
CA TYR A 151 7.41 4.85 -3.66
C TYR A 151 6.06 5.52 -3.44
N ILE A 152 5.93 6.31 -2.38
CA ILE A 152 4.76 7.16 -2.16
C ILE A 152 5.18 8.60 -2.48
N VAL A 153 4.58 9.18 -3.52
CA VAL A 153 4.99 10.47 -4.07
C VAL A 153 3.82 11.46 -4.08
N ASN A 154 4.16 12.74 -3.89
CA ASN A 154 3.21 13.85 -4.06
C ASN A 154 3.28 14.44 -5.47
N LEU A 155 3.34 13.56 -6.47
CA LEU A 155 3.43 13.89 -7.89
C LEU A 155 2.52 12.96 -8.70
N PRO A 156 2.12 13.33 -9.92
CA PRO A 156 1.52 12.37 -10.85
C PRO A 156 2.43 11.16 -11.08
N LEU A 157 1.82 10.00 -11.34
CA LEU A 157 2.53 8.79 -11.72
C LEU A 157 3.42 9.07 -12.95
N GLN A 158 4.72 8.82 -12.81
CA GLN A 158 5.72 9.11 -13.86
C GLN A 158 6.54 7.87 -14.26
N GLY A 159 6.41 6.77 -13.51
CA GLY A 159 7.37 5.69 -13.53
C GLY A 159 8.20 5.72 -12.26
N PRO A 160 8.70 4.56 -11.79
CA PRO A 160 9.55 4.54 -10.62
C PRO A 160 10.80 5.38 -10.90
N PRO A 161 11.32 6.12 -9.90
CA PRO A 161 12.59 6.81 -10.07
C PRO A 161 13.63 5.80 -10.55
N MET A 162 14.22 6.07 -11.71
CA MET A 162 15.23 5.20 -12.31
C MET A 162 16.30 4.94 -11.24
N PRO A 163 16.76 3.69 -11.03
CA PRO A 163 17.97 3.49 -10.26
C PRO A 163 19.06 4.36 -10.89
N PRO A 164 19.96 4.97 -10.09
CA PRO A 164 21.08 5.70 -10.67
C PRO A 164 21.73 4.78 -11.69
N VAL A 165 21.86 5.27 -12.93
CA VAL A 165 22.60 4.54 -13.97
C VAL A 165 23.96 4.28 -13.36
N GLY A 166 24.25 3.02 -13.03
CA GLY A 166 25.55 2.63 -12.54
C GLY A 166 26.55 3.11 -13.58
N GLY A 167 27.39 4.08 -13.19
CA GLY A 167 28.47 4.54 -14.03
C GLY A 167 29.26 3.31 -14.45
N ALA A 168 29.43 3.12 -15.75
CA ALA A 168 30.48 2.28 -16.26
C ALA A 168 31.80 2.81 -15.66
N GLY A 169 32.45 2.00 -14.84
CA GLY A 169 33.71 2.27 -14.18
C GLY A 169 34.29 0.98 -13.65
#